data_AF-A0A0B0NNV7-F1
#
_entry.id   AF-A0A0B0NNV7-F1
#
_cell.length_a   1.000
_cell.length_b   1.000
_cell.length_c   1.000
_cell.angle_alpha   90.00
_cell.angle_beta   90.00
_cell.angle_gamma   90.00
#
_symmetry.space_group_name_H-M   'P 1'
#
loop_
_entity.id
_entity.type
_entity.pdbx_description
1 polymer ?
#
loop_
_entity_poly.entity_id
_entity_poly.type
_entity_poly.pdbx_seq_one_letter_code
_entity_poly.pdbx_strand_id
1 'polypeptide(L)'
;MAYYVINYSKLRIWEFVEYSKMIYLDGDIQVFDNIDHLPIPPIYNLVMAMLWRHPENIELDKAKVVHYCAAGSKPWRYIGKEDNMDREVIKTLVAKWWEIYDDESLDYNNVVASGQAAEANEDKQSGLQLFLAALSKAGGFVRRINAPSAA
;
A
#
# COMPACT_ATOMS: atom_id res chain seq x y z
N MET A 1 -6.96 -1.40 17.48
CA MET A 1 -5.85 -0.43 17.38
C MET A 1 -4.61 -1.07 16.75
N ALA A 2 -4.02 -2.11 17.35
CA ALA A 2 -2.75 -2.70 16.88
C ALA A 2 -2.72 -3.15 15.40
N TYR A 3 -3.77 -3.80 14.89
CA TYR A 3 -3.78 -4.31 13.51
C TYR A 3 -3.62 -3.22 12.43
N TYR A 4 -4.39 -2.13 12.53
CA TYR A 4 -4.31 -1.03 11.56
C TYR A 4 -3.00 -0.28 11.68
N VAL A 5 -2.51 -0.11 12.90
CA VAL A 5 -1.22 0.54 13.17
C VAL A 5 -0.09 -0.24 12.51
N ILE A 6 -0.03 -1.56 12.69
CA ILE A 6 1.03 -2.42 12.11
C ILE A 6 0.97 -2.39 10.57
N ASN A 7 -0.21 -2.57 9.98
CA ASN A 7 -0.33 -2.63 8.52
C ASN A 7 -0.07 -1.28 7.85
N TYR A 8 -0.63 -0.20 8.40
CA TYR A 8 -0.41 1.14 7.83
C TYR A 8 1.01 1.63 8.05
N SER A 9 1.71 1.14 9.07
CA SER A 9 3.11 1.46 9.31
C SER A 9 4.08 0.80 8.36
N LYS A 10 3.91 -0.49 8.07
CA LYS A 10 4.76 -1.17 7.09
C LYS A 10 4.60 -0.56 5.69
N LEU A 11 3.39 -0.11 5.36
CA LEU A 11 3.05 0.52 4.08
C LEU A 11 3.36 2.03 4.02
N ARG A 12 3.74 2.65 5.15
CA ARG A 12 4.06 4.08 5.27
C ARG A 12 3.02 5.00 4.62
N ILE A 13 1.74 4.72 4.86
CA ILE A 13 0.65 5.47 4.20
C ILE A 13 0.70 6.99 4.51
N TRP A 14 1.31 7.39 5.63
CA TRP A 14 1.52 8.81 5.97
C TRP A 14 2.52 9.54 5.05
N GLU A 15 3.33 8.84 4.25
CA GLU A 15 4.24 9.49 3.30
C GLU A 15 3.51 10.03 2.06
N PHE A 16 2.24 9.66 1.85
CA PHE A 16 1.37 10.14 0.77
C PHE A 16 0.79 11.53 1.11
N VAL A 17 1.66 12.50 1.35
CA VAL A 17 1.32 13.86 1.82
C VAL A 17 0.82 14.78 0.70
N GLU A 18 0.96 14.39 -0.56
CA GLU A 18 0.55 15.16 -1.72
C GLU A 18 -0.98 15.12 -1.97
N TYR A 19 -1.75 14.35 -1.20
CA TYR A 19 -3.20 14.21 -1.34
C TYR A 19 -3.98 14.72 -0.14
N SER A 20 -5.06 15.44 -0.38
CA SER A 20 -6.00 15.87 0.65
C SER A 20 -7.06 14.83 1.02
N LYS A 21 -7.21 13.76 0.21
CA LYS A 21 -8.26 12.74 0.36
C LYS A 21 -7.75 11.37 -0.09
N MET A 22 -8.16 10.32 0.62
CA MET A 22 -7.92 8.91 0.27
C MET A 22 -9.26 8.21 0.12
N ILE A 23 -9.43 7.46 -0.96
CA ILE A 23 -10.68 6.73 -1.27
C ILE A 23 -10.32 5.26 -1.43
N TYR A 24 -11.03 4.40 -0.69
CA TYR A 24 -10.95 2.95 -0.85
C TYR A 24 -12.16 2.49 -1.65
N LEU A 25 -11.90 1.85 -2.79
CA LEU A 25 -12.91 1.33 -3.70
C LEU A 25 -12.69 -0.18 -3.82
N ASP A 26 -13.74 -0.97 -3.61
CA ASP A 26 -13.70 -2.40 -3.87
C ASP A 26 -13.84 -2.68 -5.38
N GLY A 27 -13.40 -3.85 -5.84
CA GLY A 27 -13.44 -4.23 -7.25
C GLY A 27 -14.85 -4.50 -7.78
N ASP A 28 -15.83 -4.66 -6.90
CA ASP A 28 -17.23 -4.96 -7.21
C ASP A 28 -18.18 -3.75 -7.04
N ILE A 29 -17.64 -2.53 -7.04
CA ILE A 29 -18.45 -1.31 -7.01
C ILE A 29 -19.05 -0.98 -8.38
N GLN A 30 -20.26 -0.41 -8.34
CA GLN A 30 -20.87 0.23 -9.51
C GLN A 30 -20.92 1.74 -9.29
N VAL A 31 -20.29 2.49 -10.19
CA VAL A 31 -20.30 3.96 -10.18
C VAL A 31 -21.42 4.45 -11.10
N PHE A 32 -22.38 5.18 -10.55
CA PHE A 32 -23.56 5.65 -11.28
C PHE A 32 -23.44 7.08 -11.83
N ASP A 33 -22.51 7.89 -11.30
CA ASP A 33 -22.30 9.29 -11.69
C ASP A 33 -20.87 9.75 -11.31
N ASN A 34 -20.43 10.91 -11.82
CA ASN A 34 -19.13 11.56 -11.53
C ASN A 34 -17.89 10.71 -11.87
N ILE A 35 -18.00 9.80 -12.84
CA ILE A 35 -16.91 8.91 -13.22
C ILE A 35 -15.68 9.67 -13.72
N ASP A 36 -15.86 10.85 -14.32
CA ASP A 36 -14.78 11.72 -14.82
C ASP A 36 -13.94 12.35 -13.70
N HIS A 37 -14.50 12.42 -12.49
CA HIS A 37 -13.80 12.90 -11.30
C HIS A 37 -13.17 11.77 -10.49
N LEU A 38 -13.46 10.52 -10.85
CA LEU A 38 -12.99 9.32 -10.18
C LEU A 38 -11.76 8.64 -10.82
N PRO A 39 -11.33 8.84 -12.08
CA PRO A 39 -10.32 7.95 -12.67
C PRO A 39 -9.00 8.17 -11.94
N ILE A 40 -8.58 7.15 -11.19
CA ILE A 40 -7.30 7.12 -10.52
C ILE A 40 -6.28 6.65 -11.56
N PRO A 41 -5.21 7.42 -11.84
CA PRO A 41 -4.16 6.97 -12.73
C PRO A 41 -3.61 5.59 -12.34
N PRO A 42 -3.27 4.71 -13.31
CA PRO A 42 -2.80 3.35 -13.03
C PRO A 42 -1.61 3.28 -12.06
N ILE A 43 -0.81 4.33 -11.96
CA ILE A 43 0.31 4.41 -11.02
C ILE A 43 -0.11 4.25 -9.54
N TYR A 44 -1.35 4.57 -9.17
CA TYR A 44 -1.84 4.46 -7.78
C TYR A 44 -2.58 3.15 -7.49
N ASN A 45 -2.81 2.33 -8.51
CA ASN A 45 -3.35 0.97 -8.37
C ASN A 45 -2.94 0.18 -9.60
N LEU A 46 -1.64 -0.10 -9.71
CA LEU A 46 -1.11 -0.82 -10.86
C LEU A 46 -1.56 -2.26 -10.78
N VAL A 47 -2.67 -2.56 -11.45
CA VAL A 47 -3.16 -3.92 -11.70
C VAL A 47 -2.06 -4.65 -12.45
N MET A 48 -1.40 -5.60 -11.79
CA MET A 48 -0.17 -6.22 -12.29
C MET A 48 -0.30 -6.79 -13.71
N ALA A 49 -1.48 -7.28 -14.09
CA ALA A 49 -1.76 -7.78 -15.43
C ALA A 49 -1.57 -6.75 -16.56
N MET A 50 -1.61 -5.46 -16.25
CA MET A 50 -1.37 -4.40 -17.22
C MET A 50 0.06 -4.42 -17.77
N LEU A 51 1.03 -4.95 -17.01
CA LEU A 51 2.43 -5.07 -17.43
C LEU A 51 2.64 -5.94 -18.68
N TRP A 52 1.68 -6.80 -19.02
CA TRP A 52 1.75 -7.65 -20.21
C TRP A 52 0.52 -7.56 -21.12
N ARG A 53 -0.58 -6.97 -20.66
CA ARG A 53 -1.75 -6.69 -21.50
C ARG A 53 -1.63 -5.37 -22.26
N HIS A 54 -1.12 -4.34 -21.58
CA HIS A 54 -1.01 -2.98 -22.10
C HIS A 54 0.29 -2.31 -21.62
N PRO A 55 1.48 -2.90 -21.88
CA PRO A 55 2.75 -2.36 -21.41
C PRO A 55 3.01 -0.93 -21.90
N GLU A 56 2.45 -0.55 -23.05
CA GLU A 56 2.53 0.80 -23.64
C GLU A 56 1.88 1.89 -22.76
N ASN A 57 0.97 1.50 -21.86
CA ASN A 57 0.23 2.42 -20.99
C ASN A 57 0.80 2.48 -19.57
N ILE A 58 1.90 1.76 -19.28
CA ILE A 58 2.45 1.63 -17.93
C ILE A 58 3.85 2.22 -17.82
N GLU A 59 3.97 3.28 -17.03
CA GLU A 59 5.24 3.83 -16.55
C GLU A 59 5.53 3.27 -15.15
N LEU A 60 6.21 2.13 -15.09
CA LEU A 60 6.41 1.38 -13.83
C LEU A 60 7.22 2.16 -12.79
N ASP A 61 8.18 2.97 -13.22
CA ASP A 61 9.00 3.84 -12.38
C ASP A 61 8.18 4.90 -11.63
N LYS A 62 7.02 5.28 -12.18
CA LYS A 62 6.07 6.20 -11.54
C LYS A 62 5.06 5.50 -10.62
N ALA A 63 5.01 4.16 -10.63
CA ALA A 63 4.05 3.40 -9.84
C ALA A 63 4.27 3.63 -8.33
N LYS A 64 3.19 3.99 -7.63
CA LYS A 64 3.12 4.17 -6.18
C LYS A 64 2.58 2.95 -5.47
N VAL A 65 1.67 2.22 -6.12
CA VAL A 65 1.03 1.03 -5.57
C VAL A 65 0.96 -0.04 -6.64
N VAL A 66 1.40 -1.26 -6.31
CA VAL A 66 1.31 -2.44 -7.17
C VAL A 66 0.30 -3.42 -6.60
N HIS A 67 -0.67 -3.80 -7.42
CA HIS A 67 -1.71 -4.75 -7.05
C HIS A 67 -1.43 -6.13 -7.66
N TYR A 68 -0.96 -7.03 -6.80
CA TYR A 68 -0.70 -8.46 -7.09
C TYR A 68 -2.02 -9.25 -7.22
N CYS A 69 -2.82 -8.97 -8.25
CA CYS A 69 -4.15 -9.57 -8.44
C CYS A 69 -4.16 -10.84 -9.30
N ALA A 70 -3.11 -11.10 -10.08
CA ALA A 70 -3.04 -12.24 -10.98
C ALA A 70 -2.79 -13.57 -10.23
N ALA A 71 -3.22 -14.69 -10.80
CA ALA A 71 -2.88 -16.01 -10.26
C ALA A 71 -1.35 -16.19 -10.18
N GLY A 72 -0.86 -16.76 -9.08
CA GLY A 72 0.57 -16.90 -8.81
C GLY A 72 1.31 -15.62 -8.37
N SER A 73 0.69 -14.44 -8.50
CA SER A 73 1.40 -13.16 -8.27
C SER A 73 1.60 -12.79 -6.81
N LYS A 74 0.86 -13.39 -5.86
CA LYS A 74 0.97 -13.04 -4.44
C LYS A 74 2.41 -13.34 -3.94
N PRO A 75 3.17 -12.34 -3.46
CA PRO A 75 4.59 -12.53 -3.13
C PRO A 75 4.88 -13.67 -2.15
N TRP A 76 4.01 -13.84 -1.14
CA TRP A 76 4.10 -14.91 -0.13
C TRP A 76 3.66 -16.30 -0.61
N ARG A 77 3.19 -16.44 -1.86
CA ARG A 77 2.86 -17.71 -2.52
C ARG A 77 3.54 -17.86 -3.87
N TYR A 78 4.50 -16.99 -4.18
CA TYR A 78 5.09 -16.91 -5.49
C TYR A 78 6.00 -18.12 -5.76
N ILE A 79 5.65 -18.90 -6.78
CA ILE A 79 6.44 -20.06 -7.24
C ILE A 79 7.02 -19.87 -8.65
N GLY A 80 6.56 -18.84 -9.38
CA GLY A 80 7.06 -18.49 -10.70
C GLY A 80 6.59 -19.44 -11.83
N LYS A 81 5.56 -20.27 -11.62
CA LYS A 81 5.12 -21.28 -12.59
C LYS A 81 3.83 -20.92 -13.31
N GLU A 82 3.02 -20.04 -12.73
CA GLU A 82 1.79 -19.56 -13.32
C GLU A 82 2.07 -18.63 -14.51
N ASP A 83 1.08 -18.48 -15.38
CA ASP A 83 1.20 -17.68 -16.60
C ASP A 83 1.72 -16.27 -16.31
N ASN A 84 2.76 -15.87 -17.06
CA ASN A 84 3.44 -14.57 -16.97
C ASN A 84 4.26 -14.34 -15.70
N MET A 85 4.33 -15.29 -14.77
CA MET A 85 5.13 -15.14 -13.55
C MET A 85 6.63 -15.31 -13.83
N ASP A 86 7.01 -15.96 -14.93
CA ASP A 86 8.39 -16.13 -15.36
C ASP A 86 9.07 -14.81 -15.81
N ARG A 87 8.31 -13.74 -15.98
CA ARG A 87 8.79 -12.42 -16.43
C ARG A 87 9.70 -11.74 -15.39
N GLU A 88 10.80 -11.16 -15.85
CA GLU A 88 11.80 -10.49 -15.00
C GLU A 88 11.23 -9.31 -14.19
N VAL A 89 10.30 -8.55 -14.76
CA VAL A 89 9.61 -7.47 -14.06
C VAL A 89 8.82 -7.99 -12.85
N ILE A 90 8.21 -9.17 -12.95
CA ILE A 90 7.42 -9.77 -11.87
C ILE A 90 8.35 -10.30 -10.77
N LYS A 91 9.42 -11.00 -11.14
CA LYS A 91 10.46 -11.44 -10.19
C LYS A 91 11.03 -10.26 -9.40
N THR A 92 11.31 -9.15 -10.08
CA THR A 92 11.84 -7.93 -9.46
C THR A 92 10.84 -7.31 -8.48
N LEU A 93 9.56 -7.24 -8.85
CA LEU A 93 8.51 -6.72 -7.96
C LEU A 93 8.31 -7.61 -6.72
N VAL A 94 8.32 -8.94 -6.90
CA VAL A 94 8.25 -9.88 -5.78
C VAL A 94 9.46 -9.74 -4.86
N ALA A 95 10.67 -9.61 -5.41
CA ALA A 95 11.88 -9.38 -4.62
C ALA A 95 11.81 -8.07 -3.82
N LYS A 96 11.38 -6.96 -4.45
CA LYS A 96 11.15 -5.68 -3.77
C LYS A 96 10.12 -5.78 -2.65
N TRP A 97 9.07 -6.59 -2.84
CA TRP A 97 8.07 -6.80 -1.80
C TRP A 97 8.69 -7.47 -0.56
N TRP A 98 9.52 -8.50 -0.77
CA TRP A 98 10.22 -9.17 0.33
C TRP A 98 11.27 -8.27 0.99
N GLU A 99 12.02 -7.47 0.23
CA GLU A 99 12.94 -6.46 0.76
C GLU A 99 12.23 -5.51 1.74
N ILE A 100 11.04 -5.01 1.38
CA ILE A 100 10.23 -4.16 2.26
C ILE A 100 9.67 -4.95 3.44
N TYR A 101 9.16 -6.17 3.21
CA TYR A 101 8.55 -6.98 4.26
C TYR A 101 9.56 -7.37 5.34
N ASP A 102 10.78 -7.75 4.94
CA ASP A 102 11.85 -8.18 5.84
C ASP A 102 12.63 -7.02 6.46
N ASP A 103 12.43 -5.78 6.00
CA ASP A 103 13.03 -4.59 6.61
C ASP A 103 12.39 -4.27 7.97
N GLU A 104 12.99 -4.78 9.04
CA GLU A 104 12.58 -4.54 10.42
C GLU A 104 12.59 -3.05 10.81
N SER A 105 13.35 -2.19 10.11
CA SER A 105 13.34 -0.75 10.39
C SER A 105 12.00 -0.09 10.04
N LEU A 106 11.20 -0.75 9.19
CA LEU A 106 9.84 -0.34 8.84
C LEU A 106 8.79 -0.83 9.85
N ASP A 107 9.19 -1.67 10.81
CA ASP A 107 8.27 -2.18 11.81
C ASP A 107 7.90 -1.07 12.79
N TYR A 108 6.60 -0.99 13.09
CA TYR A 108 6.04 0.05 13.94
C TYR A 108 6.81 0.27 15.25
N ASN A 109 7.18 -0.81 15.95
CA ASN A 109 7.90 -0.70 17.23
C ASN A 109 9.28 -0.07 17.06
N ASN A 110 9.99 -0.39 15.98
CA ASN A 110 11.32 0.12 15.68
C ASN A 110 11.24 1.58 15.17
N VAL A 111 10.20 1.90 14.41
CA VAL A 111 9.90 3.27 13.97
C VAL A 111 9.59 4.19 15.17
N VAL A 112 8.80 3.72 16.15
CA VAL A 112 8.51 4.49 17.37
C VAL A 112 9.76 4.67 18.22
N ALA A 113 10.56 3.61 18.39
CA ALA A 113 11.80 3.67 19.16
C ALA A 113 12.84 4.60 18.54
N SER A 114 12.99 4.60 17.21
CA SER A 114 13.90 5.48 16.48
C SER A 114 13.41 6.93 16.41
N GLY A 115 12.12 7.17 16.26
CA GLY A 115 11.51 8.51 16.27
C GLY A 115 11.63 9.24 17.61
N GLN A 116 11.81 8.50 18.72
CA GLN A 116 12.13 9.05 20.04
C GLN A 116 13.63 9.32 20.25
N ALA A 117 14.51 8.78 19.40
CA ALA A 117 15.95 8.78 19.60
C ALA A 117 16.75 9.67 18.62
N ALA A 118 16.16 10.13 17.50
CA ALA A 118 16.87 10.90 16.48
C ALA A 118 16.47 12.39 16.49
N GLU A 119 17.41 13.28 16.77
CA GLU A 119 17.38 14.71 16.39
C GLU A 119 18.12 14.87 15.05
N ALA A 120 17.55 14.44 13.91
CA ALA A 120 18.10 14.75 12.58
C ALA A 120 17.23 14.20 11.43
N ASN A 121 16.12 14.87 11.11
CA ASN A 121 15.63 15.16 9.74
C ASN A 121 14.19 15.68 9.82
N GLU A 122 14.02 17.00 9.70
CA GLU A 122 12.77 17.71 10.00
C GLU A 122 11.56 17.23 9.18
N ASP A 123 11.74 16.93 7.88
CA ASP A 123 10.61 16.61 7.00
C ASP A 123 9.99 15.22 7.22
N LYS A 124 10.82 14.16 7.35
CA LYS A 124 10.31 12.80 7.58
C LYS A 124 9.84 12.57 9.02
N GLN A 125 10.45 13.26 9.99
CA GLN A 125 9.99 13.23 11.38
C GLN A 125 8.63 13.91 11.54
N SER A 126 8.34 14.98 10.78
CA SER A 126 7.06 15.68 10.86
C SER A 126 5.87 14.78 10.56
N GLY A 127 5.92 14.00 9.46
CA GLY A 127 4.84 13.10 9.05
C GLY A 127 4.62 11.94 10.03
N LEU A 128 5.71 11.35 10.54
CA LEU A 128 5.62 10.26 11.53
C LEU A 128 5.07 10.75 12.87
N GLN A 129 5.54 11.90 13.37
CA GLN A 129 5.04 12.48 14.62
C GLN A 129 3.55 12.85 14.50
N LEU A 130 3.14 13.43 13.37
CA LEU A 130 1.74 13.70 13.07
C LEU A 130 0.89 12.42 13.04
N PHE A 131 1.40 11.34 12.43
CA PHE A 131 0.72 10.05 12.41
C PHE A 131 0.57 9.46 13.81
N LEU A 132 1.62 9.45 14.63
CA LEU A 132 1.58 8.95 16.01
C LEU A 132 0.64 9.80 16.88
N ALA A 133 0.65 11.12 16.72
CA ALA A 133 -0.27 12.02 17.40
C ALA A 133 -1.73 11.78 16.99
N ALA A 134 -1.99 11.59 15.68
CA ALA A 134 -3.32 11.27 15.16
C ALA A 134 -3.83 9.92 15.69
N LEU A 135 -2.97 8.90 15.75
CA LEU A 135 -3.31 7.59 16.32
C LEU A 135 -3.64 7.68 17.81
N SER A 136 -2.83 8.42 18.58
CA SER A 136 -3.07 8.65 20.01
C SER A 136 -4.40 9.37 20.24
N LYS A 137 -4.69 10.41 19.44
CA LYS A 137 -5.95 11.16 19.48
C LYS A 137 -7.16 10.32 19.02
N ALA A 138 -6.95 9.41 18.08
CA ALA A 138 -7.95 8.44 17.64
C ALA A 138 -8.19 7.30 18.65
N GLY A 139 -7.59 7.36 19.85
CA GLY A 139 -7.69 6.40 20.96
C GLY A 139 -9.08 6.13 21.55
N GLY A 140 -10.15 6.30 20.78
CA GLY A 140 -11.50 5.80 21.08
C GLY A 140 -11.81 4.58 20.22
N PHE A 141 -12.53 3.61 20.79
CA PHE A 141 -13.07 2.43 20.11
C PHE A 141 -13.52 2.74 18.67
N VAL A 142 -12.72 2.31 17.68
CA VAL A 142 -13.22 2.21 16.30
C VAL A 142 -14.34 1.18 16.37
N ARG A 143 -15.59 1.65 16.24
CA ARG A 143 -16.77 0.80 16.24
C ARG A 143 -16.68 -0.09 15.01
N ARG A 144 -16.06 -1.26 15.18
CA ARG A 144 -15.94 -2.27 14.12
C ARG A 144 -17.32 -2.87 13.93
N ILE A 145 -18.04 -2.37 12.94
CA ILE A 145 -19.20 -3.06 12.41
C ILE A 145 -18.62 -4.11 11.47
N ASN A 146 -18.78 -5.38 11.81
CA ASN A 146 -18.41 -6.43 10.87
C ASN A 146 -19.28 -6.27 9.64
N ALA A 147 -18.66 -6.20 8.47
CA ALA A 147 -19.39 -6.40 7.24
C ALA A 147 -20.03 -7.80 7.28
N PRO A 148 -21.24 -7.98 6.72
CA PRO A 148 -21.79 -9.32 6.54
C PRO A 148 -20.78 -10.20 5.79
N SER A 149 -20.78 -11.50 6.10
CA SER A 149 -19.91 -12.46 5.44
C SER A 149 -20.10 -12.37 3.93
N ALA A 150 -19.05 -12.03 3.18
CA ALA A 150 -19.01 -12.31 1.76
C ALA A 150 -18.94 -13.84 1.60
N ALA A 151 -19.93 -14.40 0.92
CA ALA A 151 -20.00 -15.83 0.59
C ALA A 151 -19.04 -16.17 -0.55
#